data_AF-A0A840RLF2-F1
#
_entry.id   AF-A0A840RLF2-F1
#
_cell.length_a   1.000
_cell.length_b   1.000
_cell.length_c   1.000
_cell.angle_alpha   90.00
_cell.angle_beta   90.00
_cell.angle_gamma   90.00
#
_symmetry.space_group_name_H-M   'P 1'
#
loop_
_entity.id
_entity.type
_entity.pdbx_description
1 polymer ?
#
loop_
_entity_poly.entity_id
_entity_poly.type
_entity_poly.pdbx_seq_one_letter_code
_entity_poly.pdbx_strand_id
1 'polypeptide(L)'
;MYSSQQAPFSARNKGAHRQIDAEFPPSAQIGLLHLLLDLIDRDFIDGWISLARELQRIARLPPIEYNNSGPNSSQRAKKDAEQALAGLSWDKAYDFCERLHNYMAREVGIHYNNDFQVTMQKTEVQAFIASELQRLFFEEELAFEFTEGLVRRRGRKHTVDIATRAQVVLGDVRLASARKHYDKALQFFRSPSSPDYENCVKEAVCAVEAAGKALFPAARAATLGDLAKWFASAKDIAMPKALVQTITGIYAYRSGGDGVGHGGAAGGAATREVAEYVLAVCASQIIYMVDLSNSHENDVPF
;
A
#
# COMPACT_ATOMS: atom_id res chain seq x y z
N MET A 1 19.35 11.32 9.14
CA MET A 1 19.43 10.08 8.33
C MET A 1 18.66 9.00 9.07
N TYR A 2 17.35 8.91 8.86
CA TYR A 2 16.56 7.83 9.46
C TYR A 2 16.69 6.62 8.54
N SER A 3 17.32 5.56 9.06
CA SER A 3 17.39 4.26 8.42
C SER A 3 15.99 3.86 7.99
N SER A 4 15.83 3.49 6.70
CA SER A 4 14.64 2.80 6.23
C SER A 4 14.49 1.53 7.06
N GLN A 5 13.68 1.59 8.12
CA GLN A 5 13.48 0.44 9.00
C GLN A 5 12.95 -0.70 8.13
N GLN A 6 13.78 -1.74 8.00
CA GLN A 6 13.44 -2.93 7.25
C GLN A 6 12.18 -3.55 7.88
N ALA A 7 11.24 -4.03 7.04
CA ALA A 7 10.01 -4.63 7.52
C ALA A 7 10.29 -5.73 8.57
N PRO A 8 9.46 -5.88 9.62
CA PRO A 8 9.64 -6.90 10.66
C PRO A 8 9.81 -8.30 10.08
N PHE A 9 10.56 -9.17 10.78
CA PHE A 9 10.79 -10.54 10.33
C PHE A 9 9.49 -11.32 10.09
N SER A 10 8.49 -11.11 10.96
CA SER A 10 7.14 -11.67 10.80
C SER A 10 6.50 -11.25 9.48
N ALA A 11 6.57 -9.96 9.13
CA ALA A 11 6.05 -9.43 7.88
C ALA A 11 6.81 -9.95 6.64
N ARG A 12 8.12 -10.23 6.77
CA ARG A 12 8.95 -10.75 5.67
C ARG A 12 8.72 -12.23 5.37
N ASN A 13 8.22 -13.00 6.34
CA ASN A 13 8.13 -14.47 6.23
C ASN A 13 6.70 -15.02 6.20
N LYS A 14 5.66 -14.17 6.22
CA LYS A 14 4.27 -14.59 6.01
C LYS A 14 3.90 -14.55 4.51
N GLY A 15 3.03 -15.45 4.07
CA GLY A 15 2.66 -15.63 2.65
C GLY A 15 1.96 -14.42 2.02
N ALA A 16 2.18 -14.21 0.72
CA ALA A 16 1.88 -12.96 -0.01
C ALA A 16 0.39 -12.55 -0.18
N HIS A 17 -0.57 -13.22 0.47
CA HIS A 17 -1.99 -13.18 0.06
C HIS A 17 -3.01 -12.82 1.16
N ARG A 18 -2.59 -12.32 2.32
CA ARG A 18 -3.54 -11.90 3.36
C ARG A 18 -3.30 -10.43 3.69
N GLN A 19 -4.14 -9.54 3.15
CA GLN A 19 -4.19 -8.14 3.57
C GLN A 19 -5.54 -7.90 4.22
N ILE A 20 -5.53 -7.36 5.44
CA ILE A 20 -6.75 -7.03 6.18
C ILE A 20 -7.20 -5.63 5.78
N ASP A 21 -8.34 -5.51 5.09
CA ASP A 21 -8.73 -4.26 4.42
C ASP A 21 -10.04 -3.62 4.93
N ALA A 22 -10.78 -4.31 5.79
CA ALA A 22 -12.03 -3.85 6.39
C ALA A 22 -12.14 -4.22 7.89
N GLU A 23 -11.00 -4.47 8.54
CA GLU A 23 -10.94 -4.79 9.96
C GLU A 23 -9.70 -4.14 10.61
N PHE A 24 -9.77 -3.98 11.93
CA PHE A 24 -8.62 -3.69 12.78
C PHE A 24 -8.60 -4.78 13.87
N PRO A 25 -7.87 -5.88 13.64
CA PRO A 25 -8.07 -7.13 14.36
C PRO A 25 -7.72 -6.99 15.86
N PRO A 26 -8.22 -7.88 16.73
CA PRO A 26 -7.91 -7.85 18.16
C PRO A 26 -6.40 -7.86 18.46
N SER A 27 -5.59 -8.54 17.65
CA SER A 27 -4.13 -8.52 17.75
C SER A 27 -3.55 -7.12 17.49
N ALA A 28 -4.02 -6.42 16.46
CA ALA A 28 -3.63 -5.03 16.20
C ALA A 28 -4.04 -4.07 17.32
N GLN A 29 -5.22 -4.28 17.92
CA GLN A 29 -5.66 -3.50 19.10
C GLN A 29 -4.72 -3.69 20.28
N ILE A 30 -4.31 -4.93 20.56
CA ILE A 30 -3.34 -5.24 21.62
C ILE A 30 -1.98 -4.61 21.31
N GLY A 31 -1.48 -4.71 20.07
CA GLY A 31 -0.24 -4.06 19.65
C GLY A 31 -0.28 -2.55 19.81
N LEU A 32 -1.40 -1.91 19.47
CA LEU A 32 -1.59 -0.47 19.67
C LEU A 32 -1.61 -0.10 21.17
N LEU A 33 -2.23 -0.91 22.04
CA LEU A 33 -2.18 -0.68 23.49
C LEU A 33 -0.74 -0.71 24.04
N HIS A 34 0.11 -1.59 23.54
CA HIS A 34 1.53 -1.61 23.90
C HIS A 34 2.26 -0.33 23.47
N LEU A 35 1.99 0.17 22.26
CA LEU A 35 2.53 1.45 21.81
C LEU A 35 2.06 2.59 22.71
N LEU A 36 0.77 2.66 23.05
CA LEU A 36 0.23 3.72 23.91
C LEU A 36 0.87 3.73 25.30
N LEU A 37 1.14 2.56 25.86
CA LEU A 37 1.86 2.43 27.12
C LEU A 37 3.28 3.02 27.01
N ASP A 38 4.04 2.64 25.98
CA ASP A 38 5.40 3.12 25.75
C ASP A 38 5.44 4.65 25.51
N LEU A 39 4.47 5.20 24.78
CA LEU A 39 4.37 6.65 24.57
C LEU A 39 4.10 7.42 25.86
N ILE A 40 3.32 6.86 26.78
CA ILE A 40 3.07 7.48 28.08
C ILE A 40 4.31 7.38 28.97
N ASP A 41 4.96 6.20 29.02
CA ASP A 41 6.15 5.97 29.84
C ASP A 41 7.35 6.84 29.39
N ARG A 42 7.37 7.25 28.12
CA ARG A 42 8.39 8.15 27.54
C ARG A 42 8.02 9.63 27.57
N ASP A 43 6.87 9.99 28.15
CA ASP A 43 6.34 11.37 28.13
C ASP A 43 6.05 11.93 26.71
N PHE A 44 5.88 11.07 25.70
CA PHE A 44 5.62 11.47 24.30
C PHE A 44 4.19 11.97 24.09
N ILE A 45 3.28 11.64 25.01
CA ILE A 45 1.90 12.16 25.11
C ILE A 45 1.57 12.48 26.57
N ASP A 46 0.54 13.29 26.82
CA ASP A 46 0.21 13.83 28.17
C ASP A 46 -0.20 12.78 29.23
N GLY A 47 -0.59 11.57 28.83
CA GLY A 47 -1.01 10.50 29.74
C GLY A 47 -2.43 9.98 29.53
N TRP A 48 -2.83 9.04 30.39
CA TRP A 48 -4.08 8.26 30.26
C TRP A 48 -5.36 9.10 30.20
N ILE A 49 -5.42 10.22 30.92
CA ILE A 49 -6.61 11.10 30.91
C ILE A 49 -6.82 11.76 29.54
N SER A 50 -5.75 12.30 28.95
CA SER A 50 -5.79 12.93 27.62
C SER A 50 -6.14 11.89 26.55
N LEU A 51 -5.50 10.71 26.65
CA LEU A 51 -5.74 9.56 25.78
C LEU A 51 -7.19 9.06 25.83
N ALA A 52 -7.74 8.87 27.02
CA ALA A 52 -9.11 8.39 27.19
C ALA A 52 -10.13 9.39 26.60
N ARG A 53 -9.90 10.70 26.78
CA ARG A 53 -10.76 11.74 26.19
C ARG A 53 -10.69 11.75 24.67
N GLU A 54 -9.50 11.56 24.10
CA GLU A 54 -9.35 11.49 22.65
C GLU A 54 -10.06 10.26 22.05
N LEU A 55 -9.93 9.09 22.70
CA LEU A 55 -10.65 7.88 22.31
C LEU A 55 -12.17 8.03 22.47
N GLN A 56 -12.65 8.63 23.55
CA GLN A 56 -14.08 8.94 23.73
C GLN A 56 -14.60 9.86 22.62
N ARG A 57 -13.82 10.89 22.24
CA ARG A 57 -14.16 11.81 21.14
C ARG A 57 -14.33 11.06 19.82
N ILE A 58 -13.42 10.15 19.50
CA ILE A 58 -13.46 9.34 18.27
C ILE A 58 -14.63 8.34 18.31
N ALA A 59 -14.82 7.68 19.44
CA ALA A 59 -15.90 6.73 19.67
C ALA A 59 -17.29 7.38 19.71
N ARG A 60 -17.38 8.72 19.85
CA ARG A 60 -18.62 9.48 20.10
C ARG A 60 -19.28 9.11 21.43
N LEU A 61 -18.46 8.83 22.44
CA LEU A 61 -18.91 8.58 23.81
C LEU A 61 -19.03 9.91 24.57
N PRO A 62 -19.97 10.03 25.54
CA PRO A 62 -20.04 11.19 26.42
C PRO A 62 -18.71 11.40 27.17
N PRO A 63 -18.25 12.65 27.34
CA PRO A 63 -17.01 12.94 28.03
C PRO A 63 -17.11 12.54 29.50
N ILE A 64 -16.05 11.92 30.02
CA ILE A 64 -15.91 11.58 31.44
C ILE A 64 -14.98 12.59 32.12
N GLU A 65 -15.42 13.12 33.26
CA GLU A 65 -14.57 13.92 34.14
C GLU A 65 -13.72 13.00 35.02
N TYR A 66 -12.40 13.15 34.89
CA TYR A 66 -11.41 12.50 35.74
C TYR A 66 -10.92 13.52 36.75
N ASN A 67 -11.00 13.19 38.05
CA ASN A 67 -10.43 14.05 39.09
C ASN A 67 -8.90 14.00 39.02
N ASN A 68 -8.23 15.11 38.76
CA ASN A 68 -6.77 15.17 38.54
C ASN A 68 -5.92 14.86 39.80
N SER A 69 -6.52 14.41 40.91
CA SER A 69 -5.90 14.43 42.24
C SER A 69 -5.49 13.06 42.81
N GLY A 70 -5.48 11.98 42.03
CA GLY A 70 -5.02 10.68 42.56
C GLY A 70 -4.81 9.54 41.56
N PRO A 71 -4.06 8.50 41.95
CA PRO A 71 -3.70 7.34 41.11
C PRO A 71 -4.93 6.58 40.58
N ASN A 72 -6.04 6.62 41.34
CA ASN A 72 -7.31 5.99 40.95
C ASN A 72 -7.89 6.57 39.66
N SER A 73 -7.69 7.88 39.39
CA SER A 73 -8.22 8.53 38.20
C SER A 73 -7.45 8.14 36.94
N SER A 74 -6.11 8.03 37.05
CA SER A 74 -5.28 7.55 35.94
C SER A 74 -5.58 6.08 35.61
N GLN A 75 -5.72 5.23 36.63
CA GLN A 75 -6.13 3.83 36.45
C GLN A 75 -7.51 3.69 35.83
N ARG A 76 -8.47 4.54 36.22
CA ARG A 76 -9.79 4.59 35.59
C ARG A 76 -9.69 5.03 34.14
N ALA A 77 -8.96 6.10 33.84
CA ALA A 77 -8.77 6.58 32.47
C ALA A 77 -8.11 5.53 31.58
N LYS A 78 -7.17 4.75 32.12
CA LYS A 78 -6.59 3.59 31.42
C LYS A 78 -7.65 2.56 31.03
N LYS A 79 -8.49 2.12 31.98
CA LYS A 79 -9.56 1.16 31.71
C LYS A 79 -10.56 1.70 30.69
N ASP A 80 -10.94 2.97 30.82
CA ASP A 80 -11.88 3.63 29.92
C ASP A 80 -11.29 3.76 28.50
N ALA A 81 -9.97 4.02 28.37
CA ALA A 81 -9.26 4.04 27.10
C ALA A 81 -9.20 2.64 26.45
N GLU A 82 -8.86 1.60 27.22
CA GLU A 82 -8.84 0.20 26.74
C GLU A 82 -10.22 -0.23 26.21
N GLN A 83 -11.29 0.07 26.97
CA GLN A 83 -12.66 -0.23 26.57
C GLN A 83 -13.09 0.56 25.33
N ALA A 84 -12.76 1.85 25.26
CA ALA A 84 -13.11 2.68 24.12
C ALA A 84 -12.40 2.20 22.84
N LEU A 85 -11.11 1.85 22.93
CA LEU A 85 -10.34 1.34 21.81
C LEU A 85 -10.89 -0.01 21.30
N ALA A 86 -11.22 -0.93 22.20
CA ALA A 86 -11.79 -2.23 21.83
C ALA A 86 -13.15 -2.13 21.14
N GLY A 87 -13.90 -1.04 21.40
CA GLY A 87 -15.20 -0.77 20.80
C GLY A 87 -15.16 0.01 19.48
N LEU A 88 -13.98 0.43 18.99
CA LEU A 88 -13.89 1.18 17.75
C LEU A 88 -14.17 0.32 16.52
N SER A 89 -14.87 0.89 15.55
CA SER A 89 -14.86 0.37 14.19
C SER A 89 -13.48 0.59 13.56
N TRP A 90 -13.11 -0.25 12.59
CA TRP A 90 -11.77 -0.27 12.01
C TRP A 90 -11.32 1.07 11.44
N ASP A 91 -12.24 1.83 10.84
CA ASP A 91 -12.00 3.16 10.27
C ASP A 91 -11.68 4.19 11.37
N LYS A 92 -12.38 4.12 12.50
CA LYS A 92 -12.13 4.97 13.66
C LYS A 92 -10.82 4.65 14.36
N ALA A 93 -10.37 3.39 14.34
CA ALA A 93 -9.05 3.03 14.86
C ALA A 93 -7.92 3.69 14.03
N TYR A 94 -8.10 3.82 12.72
CA TYR A 94 -7.18 4.56 11.86
C TYR A 94 -7.22 6.07 12.10
N ASP A 95 -8.40 6.68 12.28
CA ASP A 95 -8.52 8.09 12.70
C ASP A 95 -7.73 8.36 14.00
N PHE A 96 -7.76 7.41 14.93
CA PHE A 96 -7.04 7.51 16.18
C PHE A 96 -5.51 7.47 15.99
N CYS A 97 -5.01 6.59 15.11
CA CYS A 97 -3.59 6.54 14.78
C CYS A 97 -3.07 7.88 14.21
N GLU A 98 -3.82 8.53 13.32
CA GLU A 98 -3.45 9.84 12.78
C GLU A 98 -3.43 10.92 13.87
N ARG A 99 -4.40 10.91 14.78
CA ARG A 99 -4.46 11.90 15.86
C ARG A 99 -3.42 11.68 16.94
N LEU A 100 -3.04 10.43 17.21
CA LEU A 100 -1.93 10.11 18.08
C LEU A 100 -0.65 10.81 17.59
N HIS A 101 -0.37 10.77 16.29
CA HIS A 101 0.78 11.44 15.68
C HIS A 101 0.62 12.96 15.55
N ASN A 102 -0.49 13.44 14.97
CA ASN A 102 -0.62 14.84 14.56
C ASN A 102 -0.98 15.77 15.73
N TYR A 103 -1.82 15.27 16.63
CA TYR A 103 -2.42 16.05 17.71
C TYR A 103 -1.77 15.76 19.07
N MET A 104 -1.63 14.49 19.44
CA MET A 104 -1.21 14.12 20.79
C MET A 104 0.30 14.16 21.01
N ALA A 105 1.10 13.98 19.96
CA ALA A 105 2.56 14.09 20.04
C ALA A 105 2.98 15.47 20.57
N ARG A 106 3.83 15.47 21.59
CA ARG A 106 4.41 16.68 22.19
C ARG A 106 5.93 16.62 22.20
N GLU A 107 6.55 17.77 22.42
CA GLU A 107 7.99 17.84 22.71
C GLU A 107 8.27 17.30 24.11
N VAL A 108 9.47 16.72 24.29
CA VAL A 108 9.93 16.19 25.58
C VAL A 108 11.08 17.05 26.07
N GLY A 109 11.06 17.39 27.35
CA GLY A 109 12.08 18.25 27.93
C GLY A 109 12.20 18.08 29.43
N ILE A 110 13.22 18.74 29.97
CA ILE A 110 13.53 18.74 31.40
C ILE A 110 13.26 20.15 31.93
N HIS A 111 12.64 20.22 33.10
CA HIS A 111 12.52 21.48 33.83
C HIS A 111 13.80 21.72 34.64
N TYR A 112 14.50 22.82 34.35
CA TYR A 112 15.68 23.26 35.09
C TYR A 112 15.54 24.75 35.43
N ASN A 113 15.62 25.10 36.72
CA ASN A 113 15.49 26.48 37.20
C ASN A 113 14.27 27.26 36.66
N ASN A 114 13.10 26.63 36.65
CA ASN A 114 11.83 27.15 36.09
C ASN A 114 11.76 27.29 34.56
N ASP A 115 12.83 26.94 33.83
CA ASP A 115 12.81 26.91 32.37
C ASP A 115 12.61 25.48 31.87
N PHE A 116 11.79 25.32 30.83
CA PHE A 116 11.61 24.06 30.12
C PHE A 116 12.63 23.96 28.99
N GLN A 117 13.53 22.99 29.07
CA GLN A 117 14.53 22.73 28.03
C GLN A 117 14.12 21.52 27.21
N VAL A 118 13.83 21.75 25.93
CA VAL A 118 13.47 20.70 24.97
C VAL A 118 14.66 19.78 24.73
N THR A 119 14.49 18.51 25.09
CA THR A 119 15.44 17.42 24.84
C THR A 119 15.10 16.62 23.58
N MET A 120 13.84 16.63 23.16
CA MET A 120 13.36 15.99 21.94
C MET A 120 12.24 16.84 21.33
N GLN A 121 12.41 17.22 20.07
CA GLN A 121 11.43 18.04 19.35
C GLN A 121 10.16 17.24 19.08
N LYS A 122 9.02 17.94 18.97
CA LYS A 122 7.75 17.32 18.55
C LYS A 122 7.89 16.52 17.25
N THR A 123 8.69 17.01 16.30
CA THR A 123 8.94 16.33 15.02
C THR A 123 9.69 15.01 15.18
N GLU A 124 10.54 14.87 16.19
CA GLU A 124 11.24 13.63 16.52
C GLU A 124 10.31 12.62 17.18
N VAL A 125 9.44 13.07 18.09
CA VAL A 125 8.38 12.24 18.68
C VAL A 125 7.38 11.77 17.60
N GLN A 126 7.02 12.66 16.68
CA GLN A 126 6.20 12.32 15.51
C GLN A 126 6.89 11.26 14.64
N ALA A 127 8.18 11.42 14.35
CA ALA A 127 8.95 10.42 13.60
C ALA A 127 8.96 9.05 14.30
N PHE A 128 9.08 9.03 15.64
CA PHE A 128 8.98 7.81 16.43
C PHE A 128 7.59 7.15 16.31
N ILE A 129 6.52 7.92 16.56
CA ILE A 129 5.14 7.42 16.48
C ILE A 129 4.85 6.87 15.07
N ALA A 130 5.25 7.60 14.03
CA ALA A 130 5.08 7.14 12.66
C ALA A 130 5.80 5.82 12.39
N SER A 131 7.03 5.68 12.92
CA SER A 131 7.82 4.46 12.78
C SER A 131 7.17 3.25 13.47
N GLU A 132 6.65 3.42 14.68
CA GLU A 132 6.04 2.31 15.43
C GLU A 132 4.65 1.94 14.91
N LEU A 133 3.84 2.92 14.47
CA LEU A 133 2.56 2.64 13.79
C LEU A 133 2.79 1.88 12.47
N GLN A 134 3.78 2.31 11.69
CA GLN A 134 4.14 1.62 10.45
C GLN A 134 4.61 0.17 10.72
N ARG A 135 5.35 -0.04 11.80
CA ARG A 135 5.76 -1.39 12.24
C ARG A 135 4.56 -2.26 12.58
N LEU A 136 3.64 -1.77 13.40
CA LEU A 136 2.41 -2.49 13.78
C LEU A 136 1.59 -2.88 12.55
N PHE A 137 1.41 -1.95 11.61
CA PHE A 137 0.63 -2.21 10.38
C PHE A 137 1.25 -3.32 9.53
N PHE A 138 2.58 -3.43 9.51
CA PHE A 138 3.27 -4.52 8.84
C PHE A 138 3.14 -5.86 9.56
N GLU A 139 3.21 -5.89 10.90
CA GLU A 139 3.10 -7.12 11.69
C GLU A 139 1.71 -7.78 11.56
N GLU A 140 0.69 -6.94 11.46
CA GLU A 140 -0.73 -7.28 11.40
C GLU A 140 -1.26 -7.44 9.95
N GLU A 141 -0.40 -7.23 8.94
CA GLU A 141 -0.77 -7.34 7.53
C GLU A 141 -1.95 -6.46 7.13
N LEU A 142 -2.03 -5.26 7.71
CA LEU A 142 -3.08 -4.31 7.36
C LEU A 142 -2.88 -3.85 5.91
N ALA A 143 -3.98 -3.62 5.20
CA ALA A 143 -3.97 -3.09 3.83
C ALA A 143 -3.54 -1.61 3.77
N PHE A 144 -3.08 -1.04 4.89
CA PHE A 144 -2.76 0.37 5.06
C PHE A 144 -1.31 0.55 5.53
N GLU A 145 -0.77 1.74 5.32
CA GLU A 145 0.54 2.20 5.76
C GLU A 145 0.39 3.56 6.46
N PHE A 146 1.32 3.89 7.36
CA PHE A 146 1.33 5.14 8.10
C PHE A 146 2.51 6.00 7.63
N THR A 147 2.23 7.05 6.85
CA THR A 147 3.26 7.91 6.26
C THR A 147 2.86 9.37 6.37
N GLU A 148 3.81 10.24 6.75
CA GLU A 148 3.59 11.70 6.88
C GLU A 148 2.40 12.06 7.80
N GLY A 149 2.18 11.27 8.84
CA GLY A 149 1.06 11.47 9.78
C GLY A 149 -0.30 11.04 9.25
N LEU A 150 -0.37 10.33 8.12
CA LEU A 150 -1.62 9.87 7.50
C LEU A 150 -1.64 8.35 7.32
N VAL A 151 -2.81 7.76 7.50
CA VAL A 151 -3.12 6.38 7.14
C VAL A 151 -3.48 6.33 5.66
N ARG A 152 -2.72 5.58 4.87
CA ARG A 152 -2.91 5.46 3.42
C ARG A 152 -3.06 3.99 3.04
N ARG A 153 -3.99 3.67 2.12
CA ARG A 153 -4.10 2.29 1.61
C ARG A 153 -2.84 1.93 0.81
N ARG A 154 -2.32 0.72 1.00
CA ARG A 154 -1.22 0.15 0.22
C ARG A 154 -1.74 -0.19 -1.18
N GLY A 155 -1.62 0.79 -2.06
CA GLY A 155 -2.27 0.82 -3.36
C GLY A 155 -3.76 1.15 -3.30
N ARG A 156 -4.29 1.72 -4.37
CA ARG A 156 -5.71 2.06 -4.57
C ARG A 156 -6.53 0.78 -4.67
N LYS A 157 -7.70 0.76 -4.05
CA LYS A 157 -8.65 -0.37 -4.10
C LYS A 157 -8.87 -0.87 -5.53
N HIS A 158 -9.11 0.05 -6.46
CA HIS A 158 -9.26 -0.27 -7.89
C HIS A 158 -8.07 -1.08 -8.45
N THR A 159 -6.84 -0.66 -8.17
CA THR A 159 -5.63 -1.34 -8.65
C THR A 159 -5.47 -2.71 -7.99
N VAL A 160 -5.78 -2.83 -6.70
CA VAL A 160 -5.74 -4.11 -5.99
C VAL A 160 -6.75 -5.09 -6.59
N ASP A 161 -8.00 -4.68 -6.76
CA ASP A 161 -9.07 -5.51 -7.30
C ASP A 161 -8.74 -6.04 -8.70
N ILE A 162 -8.21 -5.18 -9.59
CA ILE A 162 -7.88 -5.59 -10.96
C ILE A 162 -6.62 -6.45 -11.03
N ALA A 163 -5.62 -6.22 -10.16
CA ALA A 163 -4.43 -7.06 -10.07
C ALA A 163 -4.78 -8.47 -9.59
N THR A 164 -5.69 -8.61 -8.62
CA THR A 164 -6.18 -9.92 -8.15
C THR A 164 -6.90 -10.67 -9.27
N ARG A 165 -7.75 -9.99 -10.05
CA ARG A 165 -8.39 -10.59 -11.24
C ARG A 165 -7.38 -11.02 -12.29
N ALA A 166 -6.33 -10.24 -12.52
CA ALA A 166 -5.25 -10.60 -13.44
C ALA A 166 -4.49 -11.85 -12.96
N GLN A 167 -4.23 -11.99 -11.66
CA GLN A 167 -3.57 -13.18 -11.10
C GLN A 167 -4.38 -14.48 -11.31
N VAL A 168 -5.72 -14.40 -11.33
CA VAL A 168 -6.58 -15.54 -11.65
C VAL A 168 -6.38 -16.00 -13.10
N VAL A 169 -6.44 -15.09 -14.08
CA VAL A 169 -6.24 -15.45 -15.49
C VAL A 169 -4.80 -15.85 -15.80
N LEU A 170 -3.83 -15.23 -15.12
CA LEU A 170 -2.43 -15.64 -15.16
C LEU A 170 -2.23 -17.06 -14.64
N GLY A 171 -3.22 -17.62 -13.93
CA GLY A 171 -3.46 -19.01 -13.57
C GLY A 171 -3.17 -20.04 -14.68
N ASP A 172 -3.40 -19.66 -15.93
CA ASP A 172 -3.15 -20.50 -17.11
C ASP A 172 -1.68 -20.97 -17.18
N VAL A 173 -1.47 -22.25 -17.53
CA VAL A 173 -0.15 -22.86 -17.68
C VAL A 173 0.68 -22.19 -18.78
N ARG A 174 0.03 -21.69 -19.85
CA ARG A 174 0.67 -20.96 -20.95
C ARG A 174 1.29 -19.64 -20.47
N LEU A 175 0.77 -19.07 -19.39
CA LEU A 175 1.10 -17.74 -18.88
C LEU A 175 2.17 -17.74 -17.78
N ALA A 176 2.90 -18.84 -17.58
CA ALA A 176 3.92 -18.93 -16.52
C ALA A 176 4.97 -17.80 -16.57
N SER A 177 5.43 -17.42 -17.76
CA SER A 177 6.38 -16.30 -17.93
C SER A 177 5.75 -14.94 -17.60
N ALA A 178 4.51 -14.72 -18.08
CA ALA A 178 3.75 -13.51 -17.79
C ALA A 178 3.49 -13.34 -16.29
N ARG A 179 3.13 -14.44 -15.62
CA ARG A 179 2.93 -14.48 -14.17
C ARG A 179 4.20 -14.09 -13.42
N LYS A 180 5.34 -14.66 -13.81
CA LYS A 180 6.65 -14.34 -13.20
C LYS A 180 6.99 -12.85 -13.31
N HIS A 181 6.75 -12.25 -14.48
CA HIS A 181 6.95 -10.82 -14.68
C HIS A 181 5.97 -9.99 -13.86
N TYR A 182 4.69 -10.36 -13.85
CA TYR A 182 3.66 -9.62 -13.12
C TYR A 182 3.88 -9.67 -11.60
N ASP A 183 4.27 -10.83 -11.06
CA ASP A 183 4.60 -10.98 -9.64
C ASP A 183 5.83 -10.16 -9.24
N LYS A 184 6.85 -10.06 -10.11
CA LYS A 184 7.99 -9.14 -9.90
C LYS A 184 7.55 -7.69 -9.92
N ALA A 185 6.68 -7.30 -10.85
CA ALA A 185 6.14 -5.94 -10.91
C ALA A 185 5.42 -5.57 -9.60
N LEU A 186 4.58 -6.47 -9.09
CA LEU A 186 3.93 -6.33 -7.79
C LEU A 186 4.93 -6.26 -6.64
N GLN A 187 5.99 -7.06 -6.66
CA GLN A 187 7.05 -7.02 -5.65
C GLN A 187 7.77 -5.67 -5.63
N PHE A 188 8.14 -5.14 -6.80
CA PHE A 188 8.78 -3.84 -6.94
C PHE A 188 7.88 -2.70 -6.46
N PHE A 189 6.57 -2.76 -6.75
CA PHE A 189 5.60 -1.77 -6.29
C PHE A 189 5.33 -1.84 -4.78
N ARG A 190 5.22 -3.06 -4.24
CA ARG A 190 4.80 -3.30 -2.85
C ARG A 190 5.96 -3.33 -1.85
N SER A 191 7.21 -3.25 -2.32
CA SER A 191 8.40 -3.29 -1.48
C SER A 191 8.29 -2.25 -0.34
N PRO A 192 8.20 -2.69 0.93
CA PRO A 192 7.89 -1.80 2.04
C PRO A 192 9.01 -0.80 2.35
N SER A 193 10.27 -1.20 2.08
CA SER A 193 11.46 -0.43 2.47
C SER A 193 12.16 0.25 1.30
N SER A 194 11.91 -0.21 0.07
CA SER A 194 12.54 0.31 -1.14
C SER A 194 11.68 -0.03 -2.36
N PRO A 195 10.57 0.71 -2.58
CA PRO A 195 9.78 0.57 -3.79
C PRO A 195 10.61 0.97 -5.00
N ASP A 196 10.46 0.20 -6.07
CA ASP A 196 11.18 0.40 -7.33
C ASP A 196 10.15 0.58 -8.45
N TYR A 197 9.60 1.78 -8.53
CA TYR A 197 8.55 2.12 -9.48
C TYR A 197 9.00 1.97 -10.94
N GLU A 198 10.28 2.17 -11.18
CA GLU A 198 10.93 1.97 -12.46
C GLU A 198 10.85 0.50 -12.90
N ASN A 199 11.40 -0.40 -12.08
CA ASN A 199 11.38 -1.82 -12.39
C ASN A 199 9.96 -2.41 -12.30
N CYS A 200 9.08 -1.83 -11.49
CA CYS A 200 7.64 -2.12 -11.53
C CYS A 200 7.05 -1.90 -12.93
N VAL A 201 7.24 -0.72 -13.52
CA VAL A 201 6.77 -0.40 -14.88
C VAL A 201 7.38 -1.35 -15.92
N LYS A 202 8.70 -1.59 -15.83
CA LYS A 202 9.41 -2.49 -16.75
C LYS A 202 8.81 -3.89 -16.73
N GLU A 203 8.66 -4.48 -15.55
CA GLU A 203 8.14 -5.83 -15.39
C GLU A 203 6.64 -5.93 -15.70
N ALA A 204 5.84 -4.91 -15.40
CA ALA A 204 4.41 -4.89 -15.74
C ALA A 204 4.20 -4.95 -17.27
N VAL A 205 4.98 -4.18 -18.04
CA VAL A 205 4.91 -4.20 -19.50
C VAL A 205 5.49 -5.50 -20.06
N CYS A 206 6.56 -6.05 -19.47
CA CYS A 206 7.07 -7.39 -19.82
C CYS A 206 6.01 -8.48 -19.59
N ALA A 207 5.14 -8.35 -18.57
CA ALA A 207 4.05 -9.28 -18.33
C ALA A 207 3.01 -9.26 -19.47
N VAL A 208 2.63 -8.07 -19.96
CA VAL A 208 1.73 -7.93 -21.12
C VAL A 208 2.37 -8.52 -22.38
N GLU A 209 3.66 -8.25 -22.61
CA GLU A 209 4.40 -8.83 -23.74
C GLU A 209 4.43 -10.36 -23.68
N ALA A 210 4.79 -10.92 -22.52
CA ALA A 210 4.85 -12.35 -22.31
C ALA A 210 3.46 -13.01 -22.45
N ALA A 211 2.40 -12.37 -21.94
CA ALA A 211 1.04 -12.87 -22.07
C ALA A 211 0.60 -12.88 -23.53
N GLY A 212 0.77 -11.77 -24.23
CA GLY A 212 0.39 -11.66 -25.63
C GLY A 212 1.15 -12.62 -26.54
N LYS A 213 2.46 -12.81 -26.33
CA LYS A 213 3.26 -13.80 -27.08
C LYS A 213 2.82 -15.23 -26.83
N ALA A 214 2.40 -15.56 -25.60
CA ALA A 214 1.93 -16.89 -25.25
C ALA A 214 0.52 -17.18 -25.81
N LEU A 215 -0.36 -16.18 -25.79
CA LEU A 215 -1.76 -16.33 -26.23
C LEU A 215 -1.93 -16.23 -27.76
N PHE A 216 -1.04 -15.49 -28.44
CA PHE A 216 -1.15 -15.22 -29.87
C PHE A 216 0.14 -15.61 -30.62
N PRO A 217 0.51 -16.91 -30.66
CA PRO A 217 1.75 -17.38 -31.29
C PRO A 217 1.80 -17.08 -32.80
N ALA A 218 0.64 -16.94 -33.46
CA ALA A 218 0.54 -16.56 -34.87
C ALA A 218 1.14 -15.18 -35.16
N ALA A 219 1.21 -14.30 -34.17
CA ALA A 219 1.82 -12.98 -34.32
C ALA A 219 3.33 -13.03 -34.58
N ARG A 220 4.01 -14.11 -34.14
CA ARG A 220 5.49 -14.25 -34.19
C ARG A 220 6.22 -13.01 -33.66
N ALA A 221 5.63 -12.36 -32.67
CA ALA A 221 6.10 -11.08 -32.13
C ALA A 221 7.37 -11.28 -31.30
N ALA A 222 8.42 -10.50 -31.59
CA ALA A 222 9.61 -10.44 -30.76
C ALA A 222 9.35 -9.52 -29.55
N THR A 223 8.67 -8.40 -29.80
CA THR A 223 8.36 -7.34 -28.82
C THR A 223 6.86 -7.06 -28.72
N LEU A 224 6.45 -6.33 -27.67
CA LEU A 224 5.08 -5.83 -27.54
C LEU A 224 4.68 -4.87 -28.67
N GLY A 225 5.66 -4.13 -29.22
CA GLY A 225 5.44 -3.29 -30.40
C GLY A 225 5.08 -4.09 -31.65
N ASP A 226 5.69 -5.26 -31.85
CA ASP A 226 5.35 -6.16 -32.96
C ASP A 226 3.95 -6.76 -32.76
N LEU A 227 3.63 -7.13 -31.52
CA LEU A 227 2.32 -7.65 -31.17
C LEU A 227 1.20 -6.60 -31.41
N ALA A 228 1.43 -5.34 -31.04
CA ALA A 228 0.49 -4.26 -31.29
C ALA A 228 0.25 -4.04 -32.80
N LYS A 229 1.32 -4.08 -33.62
CA LYS A 229 1.18 -4.01 -35.09
C LYS A 229 0.36 -5.17 -35.65
N TRP A 230 0.55 -6.37 -35.11
CA TRP A 230 -0.22 -7.53 -35.52
C TRP A 230 -1.70 -7.41 -35.13
N PHE A 231 -2.03 -6.99 -33.91
CA PHE A 231 -3.43 -6.72 -33.53
C PHE A 231 -4.12 -5.67 -34.43
N ALA A 232 -3.35 -4.69 -34.94
CA ALA A 232 -3.90 -3.68 -35.84
C ALA A 232 -4.24 -4.20 -37.25
N SER A 233 -3.69 -5.36 -37.66
CA SER A 233 -3.86 -5.93 -39.00
C SER A 233 -4.54 -7.30 -39.02
N ALA A 234 -4.64 -7.98 -37.88
CA ALA A 234 -5.32 -9.26 -37.74
C ALA A 234 -6.79 -9.15 -38.14
N LYS A 235 -7.24 -10.02 -39.04
CA LYS A 235 -8.65 -10.08 -39.49
C LYS A 235 -9.52 -10.91 -38.57
N ASP A 236 -8.93 -11.90 -37.92
CA ASP A 236 -9.64 -12.92 -37.15
C ASP A 236 -9.71 -12.59 -35.65
N ILE A 237 -9.07 -11.49 -35.22
CA ILE A 237 -9.09 -11.01 -33.83
C ILE A 237 -9.55 -9.56 -33.81
N ALA A 238 -10.74 -9.33 -33.25
CA ALA A 238 -11.36 -8.02 -33.19
C ALA A 238 -10.85 -7.20 -31.99
N MET A 239 -9.63 -6.65 -32.08
CA MET A 239 -9.19 -5.59 -31.17
C MET A 239 -9.37 -4.21 -31.84
N PRO A 240 -10.25 -3.33 -31.34
CA PRO A 240 -10.40 -1.97 -31.89
C PRO A 240 -9.07 -1.20 -31.93
N LYS A 241 -8.79 -0.50 -33.04
CA LYS A 241 -7.53 0.25 -33.25
C LYS A 241 -7.21 1.22 -32.11
N ALA A 242 -8.23 1.89 -31.55
CA ALA A 242 -8.06 2.79 -30.42
C ALA A 242 -7.56 2.06 -29.15
N LEU A 243 -7.96 0.80 -28.95
CA LEU A 243 -7.46 -0.01 -27.83
C LEU A 243 -6.03 -0.48 -28.08
N VAL A 244 -5.67 -0.82 -29.34
CA VAL A 244 -4.27 -1.12 -29.72
C VAL A 244 -3.36 0.06 -29.40
N GLN A 245 -3.83 1.31 -29.58
CA GLN A 245 -3.05 2.50 -29.23
C GLN A 245 -2.70 2.58 -27.73
N THR A 246 -3.52 2.02 -26.85
CA THR A 246 -3.20 1.95 -25.41
C THR A 246 -2.01 1.02 -25.13
N ILE A 247 -1.91 -0.10 -25.86
CA ILE A 247 -0.78 -1.04 -25.78
C ILE A 247 0.48 -0.37 -26.35
N THR A 248 0.36 0.31 -27.49
CA THR A 248 1.46 1.06 -28.08
C THR A 248 1.95 2.17 -27.14
N GLY A 249 1.03 2.91 -26.50
CA GLY A 249 1.36 3.98 -25.56
C GLY A 249 2.11 3.47 -24.33
N ILE A 250 1.66 2.37 -23.72
CA ILE A 250 2.33 1.82 -22.54
C ILE A 250 3.71 1.23 -22.89
N TYR A 251 3.84 0.60 -24.07
CA TYR A 251 5.12 0.11 -24.57
C TYR A 251 6.11 1.26 -24.84
N ALA A 252 5.64 2.35 -25.44
CA ALA A 252 6.43 3.54 -25.68
C ALA A 252 6.88 4.20 -24.37
N TYR A 253 6.00 4.28 -23.36
CA TYR A 253 6.39 4.80 -22.04
C TYR A 253 7.50 3.96 -21.40
N ARG A 254 7.44 2.63 -21.49
CA ARG A 254 8.51 1.75 -20.99
C ARG A 254 9.80 1.85 -21.80
N SER A 255 9.70 2.02 -23.12
CA SER A 255 10.85 1.91 -24.05
C SER A 255 11.49 3.24 -24.42
N GLY A 256 10.83 4.36 -24.19
CA GLY A 256 11.28 5.70 -24.57
C GLY A 256 12.32 6.30 -23.62
N GLY A 257 13.08 7.27 -24.15
CA GLY A 257 13.96 8.16 -23.37
C GLY A 257 13.21 9.11 -22.44
N ASP A 258 11.89 9.24 -22.59
CA ASP A 258 10.99 9.99 -21.70
C ASP A 258 10.38 9.10 -20.60
N GLY A 259 10.87 7.87 -20.44
CA GLY A 259 10.45 6.94 -19.38
C GLY A 259 11.62 6.19 -18.78
N VAL A 260 11.33 4.99 -18.26
CA VAL A 260 12.22 4.23 -17.37
C VAL A 260 13.47 3.63 -18.07
N GLY A 261 13.48 3.58 -19.40
CA GLY A 261 14.55 2.93 -20.17
C GLY A 261 15.91 3.62 -20.07
N HIS A 262 15.95 4.95 -19.89
CA HIS A 262 17.18 5.75 -20.07
C HIS A 262 17.32 6.98 -19.15
N GLY A 263 16.71 6.99 -17.96
CA GLY A 263 16.91 8.07 -16.97
C GLY A 263 16.43 9.44 -17.46
N GLY A 264 15.14 9.54 -17.78
CA GLY A 264 14.61 10.52 -18.72
C GLY A 264 14.84 12.00 -18.44
N ALA A 265 15.12 12.75 -19.51
CA ALA A 265 15.34 14.19 -19.52
C ALA A 265 14.04 15.03 -19.64
N ALA A 266 12.89 14.43 -20.00
CA ALA A 266 11.62 15.17 -20.18
C ALA A 266 10.37 14.55 -19.51
N GLY A 267 10.34 13.25 -19.19
CA GLY A 267 9.15 12.59 -18.62
C GLY A 267 9.17 12.31 -17.11
N GLY A 268 10.28 12.60 -16.43
CA GLY A 268 10.45 12.35 -15.00
C GLY A 268 10.58 10.87 -14.63
N ALA A 269 11.09 10.60 -13.43
CA ALA A 269 11.15 9.25 -12.88
C ALA A 269 9.72 8.67 -12.70
N ALA A 270 9.56 7.35 -12.81
CA ALA A 270 8.28 6.71 -12.53
C ALA A 270 7.87 7.01 -11.07
N THR A 271 6.83 7.83 -10.89
CA THR A 271 6.27 8.05 -9.56
C THR A 271 5.43 6.85 -9.12
N ARG A 272 5.07 6.81 -7.84
CA ARG A 272 4.14 5.81 -7.31
C ARG A 272 2.83 5.80 -8.10
N GLU A 273 2.26 6.97 -8.35
CA GLU A 273 0.97 7.14 -9.02
C GLU A 273 1.02 6.64 -10.46
N VAL A 274 2.13 6.90 -11.15
CA VAL A 274 2.35 6.44 -12.53
C VAL A 274 2.55 4.93 -12.55
N ALA A 275 3.42 4.37 -11.70
CA ALA A 275 3.63 2.93 -11.62
C ALA A 275 2.36 2.17 -11.26
N GLU A 276 1.55 2.72 -10.35
CA GLU A 276 0.26 2.16 -9.99
C GLU A 276 -0.74 2.17 -11.14
N TYR A 277 -0.79 3.27 -11.91
CA TYR A 277 -1.62 3.36 -13.10
C TYR A 277 -1.18 2.33 -14.15
N VAL A 278 0.13 2.21 -14.41
CA VAL A 278 0.68 1.23 -15.35
C VAL A 278 0.34 -0.21 -14.90
N LEU A 279 0.47 -0.53 -13.62
CA LEU A 279 0.08 -1.84 -13.09
C LEU A 279 -1.39 -2.19 -13.38
N ALA A 280 -2.31 -1.24 -13.14
CA ALA A 280 -3.73 -1.43 -13.39
C ALA A 280 -4.05 -1.59 -14.88
N VAL A 281 -3.41 -0.78 -15.74
CA VAL A 281 -3.57 -0.86 -17.20
C VAL A 281 -3.04 -2.19 -17.72
N CYS A 282 -1.84 -2.61 -17.30
CA CYS A 282 -1.27 -3.90 -17.69
C CYS A 282 -2.11 -5.09 -17.21
N ALA A 283 -2.66 -5.03 -15.99
CA ALA A 283 -3.62 -6.01 -15.48
C ALA A 283 -4.84 -6.15 -16.40
N SER A 284 -5.42 -5.00 -16.77
CA SER A 284 -6.59 -4.92 -17.66
C SER A 284 -6.28 -5.48 -19.04
N GLN A 285 -5.12 -5.16 -19.60
CA GLN A 285 -4.68 -5.65 -20.90
C GLN A 285 -4.48 -7.17 -20.90
N ILE A 286 -3.89 -7.74 -19.84
CA ILE A 286 -3.72 -9.20 -19.70
C ILE A 286 -5.08 -9.89 -19.65
N ILE A 287 -6.00 -9.40 -18.82
CA ILE A 287 -7.38 -9.94 -18.73
C ILE A 287 -8.04 -9.92 -20.10
N TYR A 288 -8.00 -8.76 -20.77
CA TYR A 288 -8.61 -8.60 -22.09
C TYR A 288 -7.97 -9.51 -23.16
N MET A 289 -6.64 -9.69 -23.14
CA MET A 289 -5.95 -10.62 -24.03
C MET A 289 -6.37 -12.07 -23.80
N VAL A 290 -6.59 -12.48 -22.54
CA VAL A 290 -7.10 -13.82 -22.22
C VAL A 290 -8.53 -13.97 -22.76
N ASP A 291 -9.41 -13.00 -22.52
CA ASP A 291 -10.79 -13.01 -23.02
C ASP A 291 -10.84 -13.10 -24.56
N LEU A 292 -9.97 -12.35 -25.25
CA LEU A 292 -9.82 -12.42 -26.71
C LEU A 292 -9.34 -13.79 -27.17
N SER A 293 -8.35 -14.38 -26.49
CA SER A 293 -7.83 -15.71 -26.84
C SER A 293 -8.88 -16.81 -26.68
N ASN A 294 -9.67 -16.77 -25.61
CA ASN A 294 -10.74 -17.72 -25.34
C ASN A 294 -11.89 -17.58 -26.34
N SER A 295 -12.20 -16.35 -26.76
CA SER A 295 -13.24 -16.11 -27.78
C SER A 295 -12.82 -16.69 -29.12
N HIS A 296 -11.54 -16.57 -29.49
CA HIS A 296 -11.01 -17.15 -30.73
C HIS A 296 -10.94 -18.68 -30.71
N GLU A 297 -10.74 -19.32 -29.55
CA GLU A 297 -10.79 -20.79 -29.43
C GLU A 297 -12.20 -21.37 -29.66
N ASN A 298 -13.25 -20.61 -29.32
CA ASN A 298 -14.64 -21.06 -29.48
C ASN A 298 -15.20 -20.91 -30.91
N ASP A 299 -14.52 -20.13 -31.77
CA ASP A 299 -14.95 -19.84 -33.16
C ASP A 299 -14.32 -20.78 -34.20
N VAL A 300 -13.53 -21.79 -33.81
CA VAL A 300 -12.97 -22.79 -34.73
C VAL A 300 -14.06 -23.82 -35.09
N PRO A 301 -14.59 -23.84 -36.33
CA PRO A 301 -15.56 -24.86 -36.72
C PRO A 301 -14.85 -26.21 -36.80
N PHE A 302 -15.42 -27.23 -36.15
CA PHE A 302 -15.03 -28.63 -36.34
C PHE A 302 -15.32 -29.11 -37.77
#